data_AF-A0A954GK73-F1
#
_entry.id   AF-A0A954GK73-F1
#
_cell.length_a   1.000
_cell.length_b   1.000
_cell.length_c   1.000
_cell.angle_alpha   90.00
_cell.angle_beta   90.00
_cell.angle_gamma   90.00
#
_symmetry.space_group_name_H-M   'P 1'
#
loop_
_entity.id
_entity.type
_entity.pdbx_description
1 polymer ?
#
loop_
_entity_poly.entity_id
_entity_poly.type
_entity_poly.pdbx_seq_one_letter_code
_entity_poly.pdbx_strand_id
1 'polypeptide(L)'
;MEFVATESGFADGMGGASNAAGTADYHYVLFGPDTDEQHAERSGVYFEFDDQIHGAVDCVTAVAIAEDHVSFELRDGQRIIVRRGMKDSQWSGFLRGIQDAFGDDIIHKG
;
A
#
# COMPACT_ATOMS: atom_id res chain seq x y z
N MET A 1 -8.35 7.11 5.00
CA MET A 1 -9.06 6.53 3.84
C MET A 1 -9.21 5.02 4.03
N GLU A 2 -10.27 4.44 3.48
CA GLU A 2 -10.52 3.00 3.52
C GLU A 2 -11.18 2.53 2.22
N PHE A 3 -10.71 1.41 1.65
CA PHE A 3 -11.34 0.79 0.48
C PHE A 3 -11.18 -0.73 0.47
N VAL A 4 -12.05 -1.41 -0.28
CA VAL A 4 -11.98 -2.86 -0.49
C VAL A 4 -11.21 -3.15 -1.76
N ALA A 5 -10.05 -3.77 -1.63
CA ALA A 5 -9.24 -4.15 -2.77
C ALA A 5 -9.76 -5.42 -3.43
N THR A 6 -10.13 -5.31 -4.70
CA THR A 6 -10.55 -6.42 -5.55
C THR A 6 -9.41 -6.94 -6.43
N GLU A 7 -8.35 -6.15 -6.57
CA GLU A 7 -7.18 -6.44 -7.39
C GLU A 7 -5.90 -6.16 -6.59
N SER A 8 -4.87 -6.99 -6.80
CA SER A 8 -3.52 -6.76 -6.29
C SER A 8 -2.46 -7.50 -7.10
N GLY A 9 -1.22 -7.08 -6.90
CA GLY A 9 -0.05 -7.72 -7.48
C GLY A 9 1.24 -7.35 -6.75
N PHE A 10 2.28 -8.13 -7.00
CA PHE A 10 3.66 -7.81 -6.64
C PHE A 10 4.59 -8.33 -7.74
N ALA A 11 5.32 -7.44 -8.39
CA ALA A 11 6.24 -7.75 -9.47
C ALA A 11 7.41 -6.74 -9.46
N ASP A 12 8.62 -7.22 -9.71
CA ASP A 12 9.83 -6.40 -9.85
C ASP A 12 10.08 -5.42 -8.68
N GLY A 13 9.76 -5.86 -7.45
CA GLY A 13 9.93 -5.04 -6.23
C GLY A 13 8.77 -4.07 -5.96
N MET A 14 7.81 -3.94 -6.88
CA MET A 14 6.63 -3.10 -6.73
C MET A 14 5.40 -3.95 -6.45
N GLY A 15 4.67 -3.62 -5.38
CA GLY A 15 3.37 -4.19 -5.05
C GLY A 15 2.27 -3.16 -5.06
N GLY A 16 1.04 -3.64 -5.02
CA GLY A 16 -0.10 -2.75 -4.93
C GLY A 16 -1.43 -3.46 -4.84
N ALA A 17 -2.45 -2.67 -4.53
CA ALA A 17 -3.83 -3.11 -4.45
C ALA A 17 -4.78 -1.99 -4.86
N SER A 18 -5.89 -2.33 -5.51
CA SER A 18 -6.92 -1.38 -5.92
C SER A 18 -8.32 -1.95 -5.77
N ASN A 19 -9.32 -1.08 -5.68
CA ASN A 19 -10.69 -1.47 -6.01
C ASN A 19 -10.86 -1.59 -7.53
N ALA A 20 -12.03 -2.05 -7.99
CA ALA A 20 -12.28 -2.29 -9.41
C ALA A 20 -12.21 -0.97 -10.20
N ALA A 21 -11.50 -1.00 -11.33
CA ALA A 21 -11.47 0.12 -12.27
C ALA A 21 -12.89 0.44 -12.79
N GLY A 22 -13.22 1.72 -12.93
CA GLY A 22 -14.54 2.18 -13.37
C GLY A 22 -15.59 2.32 -12.27
N THR A 23 -15.20 2.20 -11.00
CA THR A 23 -15.99 2.71 -9.86
C THR A 23 -15.88 4.24 -9.80
N ALA A 24 -16.88 4.91 -9.23
CA ALA A 24 -16.90 6.37 -9.12
C ALA A 24 -15.78 6.94 -8.25
N ASP A 25 -15.23 6.11 -7.36
CA ASP A 25 -14.14 6.45 -6.45
C ASP A 25 -13.02 5.40 -6.60
N TYR A 26 -12.27 5.48 -7.70
CA TYR A 26 -11.16 4.57 -7.92
C TYR A 26 -10.03 4.88 -6.92
N HIS A 27 -9.59 3.84 -6.20
CA HIS A 27 -8.58 3.93 -5.16
C HIS A 27 -7.56 2.84 -5.35
N TYR A 28 -6.29 3.22 -5.24
CA TYR A 28 -5.21 2.26 -5.24
C TYR A 28 -4.03 2.67 -4.36
N VAL A 29 -3.28 1.65 -3.97
CA VAL A 29 -1.99 1.74 -3.28
C VAL A 29 -0.96 1.07 -4.17
N LEU A 30 0.16 1.73 -4.43
CA LEU A 30 1.38 1.11 -4.93
C LEU A 30 2.48 1.29 -3.89
N PHE A 31 3.29 0.27 -3.65
CA PHE A 31 4.47 0.36 -2.80
C PHE A 31 5.65 -0.40 -3.41
N GLY A 32 6.85 -0.10 -2.96
CA GLY A 32 8.08 -0.77 -3.36
C GLY A 32 9.30 -0.03 -2.81
N PRO A 33 10.52 -0.44 -3.16
CA PRO A 33 11.71 0.34 -2.87
C PRO A 33 11.71 1.60 -3.75
N ASP A 34 11.74 2.78 -3.13
CA ASP A 34 12.03 3.99 -3.89
C ASP A 34 13.49 3.94 -4.35
N THR A 35 13.70 4.13 -5.65
CA THR A 35 15.04 4.21 -6.26
C THR A 35 15.32 5.61 -6.80
N ASP A 36 14.42 6.57 -6.56
CA ASP A 36 14.64 7.97 -6.91
C ASP A 36 15.73 8.58 -6.01
N GLU A 37 16.78 9.10 -6.64
CA GLU A 37 17.88 9.79 -5.96
C GLU A 37 17.40 11.01 -5.15
N GLN A 38 16.19 11.51 -5.41
CA GLN A 38 15.57 12.61 -4.67
C GLN A 38 14.89 12.18 -3.36
N HIS A 39 14.63 10.90 -3.16
CA HIS A 39 13.88 10.35 -2.01
C HIS A 39 14.67 9.19 -1.37
N ALA A 40 15.82 9.52 -0.76
CA ALA A 40 16.82 8.57 -0.28
C ALA A 40 16.41 7.73 0.96
N GLU A 41 15.29 8.07 1.60
CA GLU A 41 14.71 7.25 2.67
C GLU A 41 13.85 6.16 2.02
N ARG A 42 13.97 4.90 2.47
CA ARG A 42 13.20 3.77 1.90
C ARG A 42 11.70 3.98 2.12
N SER A 43 11.04 4.71 1.23
CA SER A 43 9.63 5.07 1.34
C SER A 43 8.95 5.05 -0.02
N GLY A 44 9.04 3.93 -0.76
CA GLY A 44 8.29 3.80 -2.00
C GLY A 44 6.85 3.43 -1.68
N VAL A 45 5.99 4.43 -1.48
CA VAL A 45 4.55 4.25 -1.55
C VAL A 45 3.94 5.38 -2.36
N TYR A 46 3.38 5.02 -3.51
CA TYR A 46 2.65 5.92 -4.40
C TYR A 46 1.16 5.62 -4.28
N PHE A 47 0.38 6.64 -3.95
CA PHE A 47 -1.08 6.58 -3.93
C PHE A 47 -1.58 7.59 -4.96
N GLU A 48 -2.37 7.16 -5.94
CA GLU A 48 -3.16 8.10 -6.74
C GLU A 48 -4.61 7.99 -6.28
N PHE A 49 -5.16 9.16 -6.05
CA PHE A 49 -6.59 9.37 -5.89
C PHE A 49 -7.06 10.05 -7.17
N ASP A 50 -8.26 9.71 -7.66
CA ASP A 50 -8.85 10.21 -8.92
C ASP A 50 -8.89 11.76 -9.05
N ASP A 51 -8.50 12.51 -8.01
CA ASP A 51 -8.37 13.97 -8.03
C ASP A 51 -7.23 14.56 -7.15
N GLN A 52 -6.31 13.75 -6.59
CA GLN A 52 -5.17 14.27 -5.82
C GLN A 52 -3.83 13.96 -6.49
N ILE A 53 -3.34 15.01 -7.13
CA ILE A 53 -2.05 15.18 -7.77
C ILE A 53 -0.90 14.75 -6.82
N HIS A 54 -0.17 13.72 -7.24
CA HIS A 54 1.24 13.43 -6.92
C HIS A 54 1.67 13.56 -5.45
N GLY A 55 1.26 12.61 -4.61
CA GLY A 55 1.94 12.37 -3.34
C GLY A 55 2.97 11.26 -3.51
N ALA A 56 4.24 11.59 -3.76
CA ALA A 56 5.30 10.79 -3.16
C ALA A 56 5.10 10.98 -1.65
N VAL A 57 4.47 10.01 -1.00
CA VAL A 57 4.18 10.15 0.42
C VAL A 57 5.45 9.80 1.15
N ASP A 58 6.17 10.85 1.55
CA ASP A 58 7.17 10.75 2.60
C ASP A 58 6.52 10.09 3.82
N CYS A 59 6.82 8.80 3.92
CA CYS A 59 6.97 8.00 5.11
C CYS A 59 5.68 7.41 5.67
N VAL A 60 5.35 6.22 5.19
CA VAL A 60 4.69 5.22 6.03
C VAL A 60 5.55 5.02 7.29
N THR A 61 4.97 5.31 8.45
CA THR A 61 5.63 5.18 9.75
C THR A 61 5.30 3.86 10.43
N ALA A 62 4.16 3.26 10.08
CA ALA A 62 3.76 1.95 10.58
C ALA A 62 2.86 1.23 9.56
N VAL A 63 2.99 -0.09 9.52
CA VAL A 63 2.10 -0.99 8.79
C VAL A 63 1.52 -1.99 9.77
N ALA A 64 0.20 -2.02 9.93
CA ALA A 64 -0.47 -3.08 10.69
C ALA A 64 -1.14 -4.07 9.74
N ILE A 65 -0.80 -5.35 9.90
CA ILE A 65 -1.36 -6.46 9.11
C ILE A 65 -2.32 -7.26 10.00
N ALA A 66 -3.57 -7.38 9.55
CA ALA A 66 -4.60 -8.22 10.14
C ALA A 66 -5.09 -9.26 9.11
N GLU A 67 -5.96 -10.18 9.54
CA GLU A 67 -6.50 -11.24 8.68
C GLU A 67 -7.30 -10.71 7.48
N ASP A 68 -8.08 -9.64 7.69
CA ASP A 68 -9.03 -9.09 6.73
C ASP A 68 -8.62 -7.73 6.16
N HIS A 69 -7.55 -7.11 6.67
CA HIS A 69 -7.10 -5.80 6.19
C HIS A 69 -5.61 -5.54 6.48
N VAL A 70 -5.07 -4.55 5.76
CA VAL A 70 -3.80 -3.91 6.08
C VAL A 70 -4.07 -2.43 6.30
N SER A 71 -3.39 -1.83 7.28
CA SER A 71 -3.40 -0.39 7.47
C SER A 71 -1.99 0.20 7.37
N PHE A 72 -1.88 1.33 6.69
CA PHE A 72 -0.67 2.13 6.57
C PHE A 72 -0.89 3.44 7.33
N GLU A 73 -0.02 3.74 8.29
CA GLU A 73 0.02 5.03 8.98
C GLU A 73 1.07 5.90 8.31
N LEU A 74 0.67 7.14 7.98
CA LEU A 74 1.52 8.13 7.33
C LEU A 74 2.11 9.07 8.38
N ARG A 75 3.23 9.71 8.05
CA ARG A 75 3.95 10.66 8.94
C ARG A 75 3.07 11.83 9.43
N ASP A 76 2.07 12.24 8.66
CA ASP A 76 1.12 13.29 9.02
C ASP A 76 -0.04 12.80 9.93
N GLY A 77 -0.02 11.52 10.31
CA GLY A 77 -1.02 10.87 11.14
C GLY A 77 -2.24 10.36 10.37
N GLN A 78 -2.28 10.52 9.04
CA GLN A 78 -3.33 9.90 8.24
C GLN A 78 -3.17 8.38 8.19
N ARG A 79 -4.29 7.68 8.00
CA ARG A 79 -4.33 6.23 7.87
C ARG A 79 -5.02 5.81 6.59
N ILE A 80 -4.44 4.83 5.90
CA ILE A 80 -5.01 4.18 4.73
C ILE A 80 -5.29 2.72 5.09
N ILE A 81 -6.52 2.27 4.87
CA ILE A 81 -6.96 0.91 5.19
C ILE A 81 -7.34 0.20 3.89
N VAL A 82 -6.62 -0.88 3.59
CA VAL A 82 -6.89 -1.77 2.46
C VAL A 82 -7.57 -3.02 2.99
N ARG A 83 -8.88 -3.15 2.76
CA ARG A 83 -9.62 -4.37 3.10
C ARG A 83 -9.48 -5.43 2.03
N ARG A 84 -9.41 -6.68 2.45
CA ARG A 84 -9.36 -7.85 1.58
C ARG A 84 -10.71 -8.06 0.89
N GLY A 85 -10.76 -7.84 -0.42
CA GLY A 85 -11.86 -8.26 -1.31
C GLY A 85 -11.41 -9.18 -2.45
N MET A 86 -10.14 -9.58 -2.44
CA MET A 86 -9.46 -10.36 -3.48
C MET A 86 -9.21 -11.81 -3.05
N LYS A 87 -8.87 -12.67 -4.03
CA LYS A 87 -8.57 -14.09 -3.80
C LYS A 87 -7.35 -14.28 -2.90
N ASP A 88 -7.30 -15.40 -2.19
CA ASP A 88 -6.25 -15.74 -1.22
C ASP A 88 -4.83 -15.69 -1.80
N SER A 89 -4.64 -16.14 -3.04
CA SER A 89 -3.33 -16.07 -3.71
C SER A 89 -2.88 -14.64 -3.98
N GLN A 90 -3.81 -13.77 -4.35
CA GLN A 90 -3.55 -12.34 -4.58
C GLN A 90 -3.28 -11.64 -3.25
N TRP A 91 -4.09 -11.91 -2.22
CA TRP A 91 -3.86 -11.40 -0.87
C TRP A 91 -2.49 -11.80 -0.32
N SER A 92 -2.12 -13.08 -0.46
CA SER A 92 -0.82 -13.57 0.00
C SER A 92 0.35 -12.91 -0.75
N GLY A 93 0.20 -12.68 -2.07
CA GLY A 93 1.18 -11.96 -2.86
C GLY A 93 1.34 -10.50 -2.42
N PHE A 94 0.23 -9.83 -2.14
CA PHE A 94 0.21 -8.47 -1.60
C PHE A 94 0.92 -8.37 -0.25
N LEU A 95 0.60 -9.26 0.70
CA LEU A 95 1.24 -9.31 2.01
C LEU A 95 2.75 -9.59 1.91
N ARG A 96 3.16 -10.47 1.00
CA ARG A 96 4.57 -10.71 0.73
C ARG A 96 5.25 -9.45 0.21
N GLY A 97 4.62 -8.74 -0.73
CA GLY A 97 5.14 -7.48 -1.23
C GLY A 97 5.35 -6.43 -0.14
N ILE A 98 4.42 -6.34 0.83
CA ILE A 98 4.58 -5.47 2.00
C ILE A 98 5.83 -5.88 2.80
N GLN A 99 6.00 -7.17 3.07
CA GLN A 99 7.18 -7.65 3.81
C GLN A 99 8.50 -7.43 3.06
N ASP A 100 8.47 -7.51 1.73
CA ASP A 100 9.65 -7.30 0.90
C ASP A 100 10.00 -5.79 0.77
N ALA A 101 8.99 -4.92 0.75
CA ALA A 101 9.15 -3.46 0.60
C ALA A 101 9.43 -2.74 1.92
N PHE A 102 8.80 -3.16 3.02
CA PHE A 102 8.89 -2.54 4.33
C PHE A 102 9.71 -3.41 5.28
N GLY A 103 10.63 -2.80 6.04
CA GLY A 103 11.40 -3.52 7.05
C GLY A 103 10.54 -3.97 8.23
N ASP A 104 10.98 -5.02 8.93
CA ASP A 104 10.29 -5.57 10.12
C ASP A 104 10.04 -4.52 11.22
N ASP A 105 10.87 -3.47 11.28
CA ASP A 105 10.81 -2.43 12.32
C ASP A 105 9.53 -1.60 12.30
N ILE A 106 8.86 -1.49 11.15
CA ILE A 106 7.60 -0.73 11.00
C ILE A 106 6.38 -1.64 10.79
N ILE A 107 6.57 -2.95 10.67
CA ILE A 107 5.48 -3.91 10.50
C ILE A 107 5.04 -4.44 11.87
N HIS A 108 3.78 -4.23 12.20
CA HIS A 108 3.13 -4.77 13.39
C HIS A 108 2.10 -5.83 12.98
N LYS A 109 2.29 -7.05 13.48
CA LYS A 109 1.36 -8.17 13.26
C LYS A 109 0.37 -8.20 14.43
N GLY A 110 -0.90 -7.97 14.13
CA GLY A 110 -2.01 -8.01 15.10
C GLY A 110 -2.66 -9.38 15.20
#